data_AF-A0AAD7A719-F1
#
_entry.id   AF-A0AAD7A719-F1
#
_cell.length_a   1.000
_cell.length_b   1.000
_cell.length_c   1.000
_cell.angle_alpha   90.00
_cell.angle_beta   90.00
_cell.angle_gamma   90.00
#
_symmetry.space_group_name_H-M   'P 1'
#
loop_
_entity.id
_entity.type
_entity.pdbx_description
1 polymer ?
#
loop_
_entity_poly.entity_id
_entity_poly.type
_entity_poly.pdbx_seq_one_letter_code
_entity_poly.pdbx_strand_id
1 'polypeptide(L)'
;MNPHPPPWAQAPTWANQPSGLPKHPRFFFTDGNAPVIVDNTLYRLHRYLFSKGSWYLNLGEQPNYLWESKKDFDRFLTILYPSDYSKHECETAEEWASVLTVADHVGMQDIRRLAISRLAECAGPVDKIVLGHRYNVTEWLAPAYLALATRTESISAAEGVRLGVDALVRLAALQDEIYGNLRSYVNPEKFAEMFASKLAI
;
A
#
# COMPACT_ATOMS: atom_id res chain seq x y z
N MET A 1 -44.83 -4.82 38.32
CA MET A 1 -43.36 -4.60 38.29
C MET A 1 -42.84 -5.25 37.02
N ASN A 2 -42.45 -4.46 36.01
CA ASN A 2 -41.76 -5.02 34.85
C ASN A 2 -40.32 -5.35 35.23
N PRO A 3 -39.79 -6.54 34.88
CA PRO A 3 -38.43 -6.90 35.21
C PRO A 3 -37.45 -5.97 34.47
N HIS A 4 -36.44 -5.48 35.20
CA HIS A 4 -35.34 -4.75 34.58
C HIS A 4 -34.66 -5.62 33.51
N PRO A 5 -34.38 -5.06 32.32
CA PRO A 5 -33.67 -5.81 31.29
C PRO A 5 -32.26 -6.18 31.77
N PRO A 6 -31.75 -7.37 31.40
CA PRO A 6 -30.47 -7.87 31.89
C PRO A 6 -29.31 -6.95 31.47
N PRO A 7 -28.16 -6.99 32.18
CA PRO A 7 -27.04 -6.07 31.96
C PRO A 7 -26.51 -6.03 30.52
N TRP A 8 -26.66 -7.12 29.76
CA TRP A 8 -26.26 -7.20 28.35
C TRP A 8 -27.30 -6.66 27.36
N ALA A 9 -28.55 -6.46 27.79
CA ALA A 9 -29.61 -5.83 27.01
C ALA A 9 -29.56 -4.30 27.09
N GLN A 10 -28.72 -3.74 27.97
CA GLN A 10 -28.35 -2.34 27.94
C GLN A 10 -27.20 -2.19 26.94
N ALA A 11 -27.52 -1.85 25.70
CA ALA A 11 -26.51 -1.44 24.74
C ALA A 11 -25.69 -0.29 25.36
N PRO A 12 -24.35 -0.28 25.25
CA PRO A 12 -23.53 0.79 25.79
C PRO A 12 -24.08 2.13 25.27
N THR A 13 -24.52 2.98 26.21
CA THR A 13 -25.04 4.31 25.92
C THR A 13 -23.87 5.15 25.42
N TRP A 14 -23.75 5.23 24.10
CA TRP A 14 -22.79 6.07 23.39
C TRP A 14 -23.17 7.55 23.55
N ALA A 15 -23.19 8.07 24.78
CA ALA A 15 -23.70 9.42 25.06
C ALA A 15 -22.98 10.54 24.27
N ASN A 16 -21.82 10.27 23.65
CA ASN A 16 -21.10 11.19 22.80
C ASN A 16 -20.57 10.52 21.50
N GLN A 17 -21.43 10.01 20.62
CA GLN A 17 -21.01 9.89 19.21
C GLN A 17 -20.74 11.32 18.68
N PRO A 18 -19.71 11.55 17.85
CA PRO A 18 -19.63 12.77 17.07
C PRO A 18 -20.91 12.85 16.22
N SER A 19 -21.83 13.68 16.68
CA SER A 19 -23.18 13.80 16.14
C SER A 19 -23.08 14.31 14.70
N GLY A 20 -23.44 13.45 13.73
CA GLY A 20 -23.57 13.83 12.32
C GLY A 20 -22.68 13.06 11.32
N LEU A 21 -21.78 12.18 11.76
CA LEU A 21 -20.96 11.41 10.81
C LEU A 21 -21.77 10.26 10.14
N PRO A 22 -21.67 10.08 8.81
CA PRO A 22 -22.23 8.91 8.13
C PRO A 22 -21.56 7.63 8.62
N LYS A 23 -22.37 6.57 8.82
CA LYS A 23 -21.88 5.24 9.20
C LYS A 23 -21.38 4.50 7.96
N HIS A 24 -20.28 3.75 8.08
CA HIS A 24 -19.80 2.92 6.98
C HIS A 24 -20.82 1.84 6.64
N PRO A 25 -21.22 1.64 5.36
CA PRO A 25 -22.28 0.71 5.00
C PRO A 25 -21.93 -0.77 5.26
N ARG A 26 -20.64 -1.13 5.23
CA ARG A 26 -20.15 -2.50 5.39
C ARG A 26 -19.43 -2.77 6.70
N PHE A 27 -18.74 -1.76 7.24
CA PHE A 27 -17.78 -1.92 8.35
C PHE A 27 -18.25 -1.17 9.61
N PHE A 28 -19.56 -1.17 9.81
CA PHE A 28 -20.21 -0.66 11.00
C PHE A 28 -20.99 -1.81 11.65
N PHE A 29 -20.32 -2.52 12.56
CA PHE A 29 -20.88 -3.69 13.23
C PHE A 29 -21.60 -3.29 14.52
N THR A 30 -22.79 -3.85 14.75
CA THR A 30 -23.62 -3.56 15.93
C THR A 30 -22.97 -4.02 17.23
N ASP A 31 -22.20 -5.11 17.16
CA ASP A 31 -21.42 -5.74 18.22
C ASP A 31 -19.97 -5.26 18.27
N GLY A 32 -19.54 -4.41 17.32
CA GLY A 32 -18.19 -3.84 17.33
C GLY A 32 -17.90 -2.99 18.57
N ASN A 33 -16.66 -3.03 19.03
CA ASN A 33 -16.17 -2.35 20.24
C ASN A 33 -14.93 -1.48 19.99
N ALA A 34 -14.64 -1.17 18.73
CA ALA A 34 -13.58 -0.27 18.30
C ALA A 34 -14.14 0.76 17.30
N PRO A 35 -14.71 1.88 17.77
CA PRO A 35 -15.13 2.97 16.89
C PRO A 35 -13.91 3.70 16.31
N VAL A 36 -13.92 3.94 15.00
CA VAL A 36 -12.83 4.59 14.28
C VAL A 36 -13.41 5.58 13.29
N ILE A 37 -12.78 6.74 13.12
CA ILE A 37 -13.16 7.72 12.10
C ILE A 37 -12.09 7.70 11.02
N VAL A 38 -12.53 7.52 9.78
CA VAL A 38 -11.69 7.60 8.57
C VAL A 38 -12.45 8.43 7.54
N ASP A 39 -11.82 9.48 7.02
CA ASP A 39 -12.40 10.36 5.99
C ASP A 39 -13.87 10.76 6.28
N ASN A 40 -14.08 11.37 7.45
CA ASN A 40 -15.39 11.80 7.93
C ASN A 40 -16.47 10.70 7.97
N THR A 41 -16.08 9.43 8.00
CA THR A 41 -16.97 8.26 8.05
C THR A 41 -16.72 7.48 9.33
N LEU A 42 -17.79 7.12 10.04
CA LEU A 42 -17.71 6.35 11.27
C LEU A 42 -17.73 4.85 10.98
N TYR A 43 -16.68 4.17 11.44
CA TYR A 43 -16.53 2.72 11.45
C TYR A 43 -16.76 2.20 12.86
N ARG A 44 -17.22 0.95 12.96
CA ARG A 44 -17.38 0.27 14.24
C ARG A 44 -16.92 -1.17 14.10
N LEU A 45 -15.70 -1.45 14.56
CA LEU A 45 -14.95 -2.67 14.27
C LEU A 45 -14.79 -3.56 15.52
N HIS A 46 -14.29 -4.77 15.32
CA HIS A 46 -13.91 -5.69 16.39
C HIS A 46 -12.46 -5.47 16.80
N ARG A 47 -12.27 -4.94 18.01
CA ARG A 47 -10.94 -4.60 18.58
C ARG A 47 -9.98 -5.79 18.54
N TYR A 48 -10.47 -7.00 18.79
CA TYR A 48 -9.65 -8.23 18.82
C TYR A 48 -8.91 -8.49 17.51
N LEU A 49 -9.50 -8.17 16.34
CA LEU A 49 -8.83 -8.39 15.05
C LEU A 49 -7.56 -7.54 14.88
N PHE A 50 -7.46 -6.44 15.63
CA PHE A 50 -6.30 -5.57 15.62
C PHE A 50 -5.26 -5.97 16.68
N SER A 51 -5.52 -6.96 17.53
CA SER A 51 -4.67 -7.34 18.69
C SER A 51 -3.21 -7.64 18.36
N LYS A 52 -2.93 -8.03 17.12
CA LYS A 52 -1.57 -8.28 16.62
C LYS A 52 -0.84 -7.03 16.13
N GLY A 53 -1.51 -5.89 16.03
CA GLY A 53 -0.94 -4.60 15.62
C GLY A 53 -0.66 -3.69 16.82
N SER A 54 0.34 -2.81 16.69
CA SER A 54 0.67 -1.81 17.72
C SER A 54 -0.48 -0.83 17.96
N TRP A 55 -1.25 -0.51 16.92
CA TRP A 55 -2.46 0.32 16.99
C TRP A 55 -3.49 -0.18 17.99
N TYR A 56 -3.53 -1.49 18.29
CA TYR A 56 -4.48 -2.06 19.24
C TYR A 56 -4.52 -1.30 20.58
N LEU A 57 -3.37 -0.82 21.05
CA LEU A 57 -3.26 -0.09 22.31
C LEU A 57 -3.99 1.26 22.29
N ASN A 58 -4.14 1.86 21.11
CA ASN A 58 -4.80 3.15 20.89
C ASN A 58 -6.28 3.02 20.57
N LEU A 59 -6.76 1.79 20.36
CA LEU A 59 -8.19 1.54 20.33
C LEU A 59 -8.76 1.76 21.73
N GLY A 60 -10.00 2.22 21.81
CA GLY A 60 -10.71 2.43 23.06
C GLY A 60 -12.20 2.53 22.78
N GLU A 61 -12.97 2.91 23.80
CA GLU A 61 -14.41 3.11 23.65
C GLU A 61 -14.75 4.42 22.89
N GLN A 62 -13.80 5.33 22.78
CA GLN A 62 -13.97 6.61 22.08
C GLN A 62 -13.48 6.52 20.63
N PRO A 63 -14.18 7.18 19.67
CA PRO A 63 -13.74 7.23 18.28
C PRO A 63 -12.36 7.85 18.14
N ASN A 64 -11.47 7.15 17.41
CA ASN A 64 -10.12 7.64 17.13
C ASN A 64 -9.93 7.86 15.62
N TYR A 65 -9.24 8.94 15.24
CA TYR A 65 -8.87 9.22 13.87
C TYR A 65 -7.67 8.34 13.51
N LEU A 66 -7.89 7.35 12.65
CA LEU A 66 -6.87 6.36 12.31
C LEU A 66 -6.20 6.62 10.97
N TRP A 67 -6.97 7.06 9.99
CA TRP A 67 -6.52 7.08 8.61
C TRP A 67 -7.21 8.17 7.80
N GLU A 68 -6.54 8.65 6.77
CA GLU A 68 -7.02 9.77 5.95
C GLU A 68 -7.88 9.31 4.78
N SER A 69 -7.54 8.18 4.16
CA SER A 69 -8.17 7.69 2.92
C SER A 69 -9.15 6.56 3.17
N LYS A 70 -10.44 6.83 3.02
CA LYS A 70 -11.50 5.82 3.12
C LYS A 70 -11.21 4.58 2.26
N LYS A 71 -10.80 4.82 1.01
CA LYS A 71 -10.51 3.79 0.01
C LYS A 71 -9.43 2.82 0.49
N ASP A 72 -8.33 3.36 1.03
CA ASP A 72 -7.20 2.53 1.43
C ASP A 72 -7.51 1.73 2.69
N PHE A 73 -8.22 2.35 3.63
CA PHE A 73 -8.66 1.67 4.85
C PHE A 73 -9.67 0.56 4.55
N ASP A 74 -10.62 0.79 3.66
CA ASP A 74 -11.59 -0.23 3.25
C ASP A 74 -10.89 -1.45 2.61
N ARG A 75 -9.93 -1.22 1.70
CA ARG A 75 -9.11 -2.30 1.11
C ARG A 75 -8.40 -3.12 2.18
N PHE A 76 -7.78 -2.47 3.16
CA PHE A 76 -7.18 -3.17 4.30
C PHE A 76 -8.21 -3.97 5.12
N LEU A 77 -9.39 -3.40 5.38
CA LEU A 77 -10.46 -4.09 6.12
C LEU A 77 -11.02 -5.31 5.38
N THR A 78 -10.97 -5.37 4.04
CA THR A 78 -11.35 -6.60 3.31
C THR A 78 -10.48 -7.79 3.65
N ILE A 79 -9.24 -7.58 4.12
CA ILE A 79 -8.36 -8.66 4.58
C ILE A 79 -8.78 -9.19 5.96
N LEU A 80 -9.25 -8.29 6.83
CA LEU A 80 -9.73 -8.63 8.18
C LEU A 80 -11.17 -9.16 8.19
N TYR A 81 -11.98 -8.69 7.25
CA TYR A 81 -13.40 -9.01 7.10
C TYR A 81 -13.68 -9.44 5.66
N PRO A 82 -13.11 -10.58 5.22
CA PRO A 82 -13.30 -11.06 3.85
C PRO A 82 -14.77 -11.44 3.63
N SER A 83 -15.32 -11.03 2.49
CA SER A 83 -16.65 -11.49 2.06
C SER A 83 -16.62 -12.93 1.56
N ASP A 84 -15.47 -13.37 1.04
CA ASP A 84 -15.17 -14.70 0.54
C ASP A 84 -13.78 -15.10 1.05
N TYR A 85 -13.66 -16.24 1.72
CA TYR A 85 -12.38 -16.72 2.25
C TYR A 85 -11.52 -17.42 1.20
N SER A 86 -12.08 -17.73 0.02
CA SER A 86 -11.36 -18.41 -1.06
C SER A 86 -10.55 -17.45 -1.94
N LYS A 87 -10.88 -16.15 -1.94
CA LYS A 87 -10.25 -15.13 -2.79
C LYS A 87 -10.09 -13.81 -2.04
N HIS A 88 -9.09 -13.03 -2.42
CA HIS A 88 -8.95 -11.66 -1.94
C HIS A 88 -9.73 -10.69 -2.83
N GLU A 89 -10.31 -9.66 -2.23
CA GLU A 89 -10.98 -8.58 -2.98
C GLU A 89 -9.98 -7.61 -3.63
N CYS A 90 -8.73 -7.60 -3.16
CA CYS A 90 -7.64 -6.82 -3.77
C CYS A 90 -6.90 -7.67 -4.81
N GLU A 91 -6.77 -7.16 -6.03
CA GLU A 91 -6.15 -7.88 -7.16
C GLU A 91 -4.99 -7.10 -7.79
N THR A 92 -5.05 -5.77 -7.74
CA THR A 92 -4.09 -4.88 -8.40
C THR A 92 -2.94 -4.46 -7.49
N ALA A 93 -1.82 -4.04 -8.08
CA ALA A 93 -0.69 -3.49 -7.34
C ALA A 93 -1.07 -2.24 -6.54
N GLU A 94 -1.96 -1.38 -7.07
CA GLU A 94 -2.46 -0.21 -6.34
C GLU A 94 -3.22 -0.63 -5.07
N GLU A 95 -4.10 -1.61 -5.19
CA GLU A 95 -4.89 -2.12 -4.06
C GLU A 95 -4.01 -2.73 -2.98
N TRP A 96 -3.06 -3.59 -3.36
CA TRP A 96 -2.13 -4.17 -2.41
C TRP A 96 -1.17 -3.14 -1.80
N ALA A 97 -0.83 -2.07 -2.52
CA ALA A 97 -0.08 -0.94 -1.97
C ALA A 97 -0.89 -0.20 -0.90
N SER A 98 -2.19 0.01 -1.10
CA SER A 98 -3.08 0.55 -0.06
C SER A 98 -3.06 -0.33 1.19
N VAL A 99 -3.22 -1.64 1.02
CA VAL A 99 -3.19 -2.61 2.14
C VAL A 99 -1.85 -2.55 2.87
N LEU A 100 -0.73 -2.54 2.14
CA LEU A 100 0.61 -2.43 2.72
C LEU A 100 0.75 -1.14 3.55
N THR A 101 0.32 -0.01 3.00
CA THR A 101 0.43 1.30 3.65
C THR A 101 -0.30 1.32 4.99
N VAL A 102 -1.54 0.86 5.01
CA VAL A 102 -2.35 0.80 6.24
C VAL A 102 -1.79 -0.24 7.21
N ALA A 103 -1.42 -1.43 6.73
CA ALA A 103 -0.91 -2.50 7.59
C ALA A 103 0.39 -2.12 8.29
N ASP A 104 1.29 -1.40 7.60
CA ASP A 104 2.53 -0.88 8.17
C ASP A 104 2.23 0.17 9.25
N HIS A 105 1.34 1.13 8.98
CA HIS A 105 0.93 2.16 9.94
C HIS A 105 0.26 1.58 11.19
N VAL A 106 -0.68 0.65 11.02
CA VAL A 106 -1.40 -0.03 12.11
C VAL A 106 -0.47 -1.02 12.85
N GLY A 107 0.68 -1.36 12.26
CA GLY A 107 1.67 -2.26 12.83
C GLY A 107 1.30 -3.74 12.71
N MET A 108 0.42 -4.12 11.78
CA MET A 108 -0.01 -5.50 11.58
C MET A 108 0.95 -6.27 10.67
N GLN A 109 1.98 -6.85 11.28
CA GLN A 109 3.09 -7.49 10.56
C GLN A 109 2.67 -8.68 9.68
N ASP A 110 1.68 -9.47 10.11
CA ASP A 110 1.17 -10.59 9.31
C ASP A 110 0.54 -10.10 7.99
N ILE A 111 -0.25 -9.03 8.04
CA ILE A 111 -0.91 -8.43 6.86
C ILE A 111 0.11 -7.68 6.01
N ARG A 112 1.08 -7.00 6.64
CA ARG A 112 2.21 -6.38 5.94
C ARG A 112 2.96 -7.39 5.08
N ARG A 113 3.30 -8.57 5.64
CA ARG A 113 3.96 -9.65 4.88
C ARG A 113 3.09 -10.20 3.75
N LEU A 114 1.77 -10.36 3.98
CA LEU A 114 0.83 -10.75 2.92
C LEU A 114 0.84 -9.75 1.77
N ALA A 115 0.72 -8.46 2.04
CA ALA A 115 0.71 -7.42 1.03
C ALA A 115 2.02 -7.37 0.24
N ILE A 116 3.17 -7.52 0.92
CA ILE A 116 4.47 -7.66 0.27
C ILE A 116 4.49 -8.87 -0.67
N SER A 117 4.06 -10.05 -0.21
CA SER A 117 4.03 -11.25 -1.07
C SER A 117 3.21 -11.01 -2.34
N ARG A 118 2.05 -10.35 -2.23
CA ARG A 118 1.18 -10.07 -3.38
C ARG A 118 1.74 -9.01 -4.31
N LEU A 119 2.35 -7.96 -3.78
CA LEU A 119 3.06 -6.94 -4.58
C LEU A 119 4.27 -7.53 -5.30
N ALA A 120 4.96 -8.52 -4.73
CA ALA A 120 6.04 -9.20 -5.41
C ALA A 120 5.57 -9.86 -6.72
N GLU A 121 4.34 -10.38 -6.74
CA GLU A 121 3.71 -11.04 -7.90
C GLU A 121 3.18 -10.04 -8.93
N CYS A 122 2.49 -8.97 -8.50
CA CYS A 122 1.73 -8.10 -9.41
C CYS A 122 2.35 -6.71 -9.68
N ALA A 123 3.29 -6.23 -8.85
CA ALA A 123 3.82 -4.87 -8.97
C ALA A 123 4.92 -4.73 -10.03
N GLY A 124 4.86 -3.62 -10.78
CA GLY A 124 5.88 -3.25 -11.75
C GLY A 124 7.19 -2.81 -11.09
N PRO A 125 8.28 -2.67 -11.87
CA PRO A 125 9.59 -2.34 -11.31
C PRO A 125 9.63 -0.94 -10.67
N VAL A 126 8.90 0.05 -11.23
CA VAL A 126 8.78 1.38 -10.62
C VAL A 126 8.10 1.30 -9.26
N ASP A 127 6.97 0.58 -9.17
CA ASP A 127 6.26 0.39 -7.91
C ASP A 127 7.13 -0.32 -6.88
N LYS A 128 7.86 -1.36 -7.30
CA LYS A 128 8.79 -2.11 -6.45
C LYS A 128 9.93 -1.24 -5.91
N ILE A 129 10.47 -0.30 -6.68
CA ILE A 129 11.47 0.65 -6.18
C ILE A 129 10.84 1.62 -5.18
N VAL A 130 9.72 2.24 -5.52
CA VAL A 130 9.06 3.25 -4.68
C VAL A 130 8.61 2.65 -3.35
N LEU A 131 7.91 1.52 -3.40
CA LEU A 131 7.41 0.82 -2.21
C LEU A 131 8.56 0.14 -1.46
N GLY A 132 9.57 -0.37 -2.17
CA GLY A 132 10.74 -1.01 -1.58
C GLY A 132 11.53 -0.05 -0.69
N HIS A 133 11.77 1.18 -1.15
CA HIS A 133 12.39 2.20 -0.29
C HIS A 133 11.47 2.64 0.85
N ARG A 134 10.19 2.91 0.54
CA ARG A 134 9.23 3.43 1.54
C ARG A 134 9.03 2.46 2.71
N TYR A 135 8.90 1.18 2.43
CA TYR A 135 8.59 0.15 3.45
C TYR A 135 9.79 -0.72 3.79
N ASN A 136 11.00 -0.37 3.35
CA ASN A 136 12.23 -1.12 3.59
C ASN A 136 12.14 -2.60 3.14
N VAL A 137 11.74 -2.83 1.89
CA VAL A 137 11.70 -4.14 1.21
C VAL A 137 12.86 -4.19 0.22
N THR A 138 14.06 -4.44 0.74
CA THR A 138 15.32 -4.29 0.00
C THR A 138 15.50 -5.35 -1.08
N GLU A 139 14.90 -6.52 -0.91
CA GLU A 139 14.93 -7.64 -1.85
C GLU A 139 14.33 -7.30 -3.22
N TRP A 140 13.47 -6.28 -3.30
CA TRP A 140 12.88 -5.81 -4.55
C TRP A 140 13.77 -4.87 -5.33
N LEU A 141 14.65 -4.14 -4.64
CA LEU A 141 15.31 -2.97 -5.21
C LEU A 141 16.25 -3.36 -6.35
N ALA A 142 17.20 -4.27 -6.10
CA ALA A 142 18.18 -4.65 -7.12
C ALA A 142 17.54 -5.27 -8.38
N PRO A 143 16.61 -6.27 -8.27
CA PRO A 143 15.92 -6.79 -9.45
C PRO A 143 15.11 -5.73 -10.20
N ALA A 144 14.45 -4.81 -9.48
CA ALA A 144 13.65 -3.77 -10.10
C ALA A 144 14.49 -2.71 -10.82
N TYR A 145 15.61 -2.28 -10.24
CA TYR A 145 16.56 -1.39 -10.91
C TYR A 145 17.14 -2.04 -12.15
N LEU A 146 17.54 -3.33 -12.08
CA LEU A 146 18.04 -4.06 -13.23
C LEU A 146 16.99 -4.13 -14.35
N ALA A 147 15.73 -4.44 -13.99
CA ALA A 147 14.64 -4.50 -14.96
C ALA A 147 14.38 -3.14 -15.64
N LEU A 148 14.49 -2.02 -14.92
CA LEU A 148 14.40 -0.69 -15.53
C LEU A 148 15.62 -0.33 -16.36
N ALA A 149 16.81 -0.72 -15.94
CA ALA A 149 18.05 -0.39 -16.63
C ALA A 149 18.17 -1.12 -17.97
N THR A 150 17.59 -2.32 -18.09
CA THR A 150 17.70 -3.18 -19.28
C THR A 150 16.48 -3.16 -20.19
N ARG A 151 15.36 -2.54 -19.79
CA ARG A 151 14.19 -2.45 -20.67
C ARG A 151 14.47 -1.54 -21.86
N THR A 152 13.72 -1.76 -22.95
CA THR A 152 13.90 -1.04 -24.21
C THR A 152 13.33 0.37 -24.14
N GLU A 153 12.28 0.59 -23.34
CA GLU A 153 11.62 1.87 -23.17
C GLU A 153 12.37 2.79 -22.21
N SER A 154 12.56 4.04 -22.62
CA SER A 154 13.10 5.07 -21.73
C SER A 154 12.18 5.32 -20.54
N ILE A 155 12.73 5.87 -19.46
CA ILE A 155 11.95 6.31 -18.30
C ILE A 155 11.06 7.46 -18.74
N SER A 156 9.74 7.29 -18.58
CA SER A 156 8.78 8.35 -18.85
C SER A 156 8.85 9.44 -17.77
N ALA A 157 8.39 10.65 -18.10
CA ALA A 157 8.33 11.74 -17.12
C ALA A 157 7.48 11.36 -15.89
N ALA A 158 6.37 10.64 -16.09
CA ALA A 158 5.51 10.18 -15.01
C ALA A 158 6.24 9.19 -14.07
N GLU A 159 6.98 8.23 -14.63
CA GLU A 159 7.79 7.32 -13.82
C GLU A 159 8.93 8.06 -13.11
N GLY A 160 9.59 9.00 -13.79
CA GLY A 160 10.66 9.80 -13.21
C GLY A 160 10.22 10.61 -11.99
N VAL A 161 9.04 11.23 -12.07
CA VAL A 161 8.43 11.94 -10.93
C VAL A 161 8.17 10.98 -9.75
N ARG A 162 7.72 9.76 -10.03
CA ARG A 162 7.43 8.76 -8.99
C ARG A 162 8.69 8.21 -8.32
N LEU A 163 9.74 7.96 -9.11
CA LEU A 163 11.02 7.43 -8.62
C LEU A 163 11.76 8.46 -7.76
N GLY A 164 11.67 9.74 -8.12
CA GLY A 164 12.45 10.80 -7.49
C GLY A 164 13.92 10.78 -7.90
N VAL A 165 14.64 11.84 -7.51
CA VAL A 165 16.00 12.11 -8.01
C VAL A 165 16.98 11.00 -7.61
N ASP A 166 16.97 10.55 -6.36
CA ASP A 166 17.93 9.56 -5.87
C ASP A 166 17.84 8.23 -6.63
N ALA A 167 16.62 7.76 -6.90
CA ALA A 167 16.42 6.54 -7.66
C ALA A 167 16.82 6.70 -9.13
N LEU A 168 16.55 7.87 -9.72
CA LEU A 168 16.99 8.18 -11.09
C LEU A 168 18.52 8.23 -11.22
N VAL A 169 19.22 8.83 -10.26
CA VAL A 169 20.70 8.88 -10.26
C VAL A 169 21.28 7.47 -10.17
N ARG A 170 20.73 6.62 -9.30
CA ARG A 170 21.15 5.21 -9.19
C ARG A 170 20.87 4.43 -10.46
N LEU A 171 19.71 4.66 -11.08
CA LEU A 171 19.35 4.02 -12.34
C LEU A 171 20.29 4.44 -13.47
N ALA A 172 20.60 5.73 -13.58
CA ALA A 172 21.53 6.25 -14.58
C ALA A 172 22.94 5.66 -14.40
N ALA A 173 23.45 5.62 -13.16
CA ALA A 173 24.75 5.00 -12.87
C ALA A 173 24.79 3.51 -13.28
N LEU A 174 23.71 2.77 -13.00
CA LEU A 174 23.59 1.37 -13.40
C LEU A 174 23.53 1.22 -14.92
N GLN A 175 22.78 2.08 -15.61
CA GLN A 175 22.73 2.11 -17.07
C GLN A 175 24.12 2.38 -17.66
N ASP A 176 24.84 3.37 -17.14
CA ASP A 176 26.20 3.71 -17.58
C ASP A 176 27.18 2.55 -17.37
N GLU A 177 27.07 1.82 -16.25
CA GLU A 177 27.88 0.62 -15.99
C GLU A 177 27.58 -0.49 -17.02
N ILE A 178 26.30 -0.75 -17.29
CA ILE A 178 25.87 -1.73 -18.30
C ILE A 178 26.39 -1.32 -19.69
N TYR A 179 26.19 -0.07 -20.10
CA TYR A 179 26.66 0.44 -21.38
C TYR A 179 28.19 0.47 -21.46
N GLY A 180 28.88 0.78 -20.38
CA GLY A 180 30.35 0.74 -20.30
C GLY A 180 30.90 -0.65 -20.56
N ASN A 181 30.29 -1.68 -19.94
CA ASN A 181 30.65 -3.07 -20.19
C ASN A 181 30.33 -3.48 -21.64
N LEU A 182 29.16 -3.11 -22.14
CA LEU A 182 28.74 -3.44 -23.52
C LEU A 182 29.57 -2.73 -24.59
N ARG A 183 30.10 -1.52 -24.33
CA ARG A 183 30.95 -0.78 -25.29
C ARG A 183 32.13 -1.60 -25.80
N SER A 184 32.69 -2.48 -24.97
CA SER A 184 33.76 -3.40 -25.39
C SER A 184 33.35 -4.37 -26.51
N TYR A 185 32.04 -4.58 -26.69
CA TYR A 185 31.44 -5.48 -27.69
C TYR A 185 30.78 -4.74 -28.87
N VAL A 186 30.73 -3.40 -28.84
CA VAL A 186 30.02 -2.61 -29.87
C VAL A 186 30.99 -2.22 -30.99
N ASN A 187 30.61 -2.49 -32.24
CA ASN A 187 31.34 -1.98 -33.41
C ASN A 187 31.18 -0.45 -33.52
N PRO A 188 32.27 0.34 -33.44
CA PRO A 188 32.20 1.81 -33.43
C PRO A 188 31.56 2.40 -34.69
N GLU A 189 31.78 1.79 -35.87
CA GLU A 189 31.30 2.30 -37.15
C GLU A 189 29.78 2.23 -37.26
N LYS A 190 29.19 1.08 -36.89
CA LYS A 190 27.72 0.90 -36.84
C LYS A 190 27.05 1.85 -35.85
N PHE A 191 27.72 2.16 -34.74
CA PHE A 191 27.17 3.04 -33.72
C PHE A 191 27.19 4.50 -34.19
N ALA A 192 28.24 4.93 -34.88
CA ALA A 192 28.33 6.27 -35.48
C ALA A 192 27.24 6.49 -36.55
N GLU A 193 26.99 5.50 -37.42
CA GLU A 193 25.89 5.55 -38.39
C GLU A 193 24.52 5.69 -37.73
N MET A 194 24.28 4.93 -36.65
CA MET A 194 23.01 4.98 -35.91
C MET A 194 22.78 6.35 -35.23
N PHE A 195 23.83 6.95 -34.66
CA PHE A 195 23.74 8.30 -34.07
C PHE A 195 23.54 9.38 -35.13
N ALA A 196 24.25 9.32 -36.25
CA ALA A 196 24.07 10.26 -37.35
C ALA A 196 22.63 10.24 -37.89
N SER A 197 22.01 9.05 -37.96
CA SER A 197 20.60 8.89 -38.35
C SER A 197 19.62 9.48 -37.34
N LYS A 198 19.88 9.36 -36.03
CA LYS A 198 19.00 9.87 -34.96
C LYS A 198 19.15 11.37 -34.65
N LEU A 199 20.33 11.94 -34.89
CA LEU A 199 20.64 13.35 -34.63
C LEU A 199 20.59 14.24 -35.87
N ALA A 200 20.25 13.67 -37.03
CA ALA A 200 19.90 14.45 -38.21
C ALA A 200 18.60 15.21 -37.95
N ILE A 201 18.76 16.45 -37.49
CA ILE A 201 17.78 17.54 -37.61
C ILE A 201 17.82 18.05 -39.05
#